data_AF-A0A4P0YHL8-F1
#
_entry.id   AF-A0A4P0YHL8-F1
#
_cell.length_a   1.000
_cell.length_b   1.000
_cell.length_c   1.000
_cell.angle_alpha   90.00
_cell.angle_beta   90.00
_cell.angle_gamma   90.00
#
_symmetry.space_group_name_H-M   'P 1'
#
loop_
_entity.id
_entity.type
_entity.pdbx_description
1 polymer ?
#
loop_
_entity_poly.entity_id
_entity_poly.type
_entity_poly.pdbx_seq_one_letter_code
_entity_poly.pdbx_strand_id
1 'polypeptide(L)'
;MVTSANAQEAVALLANGDSVSLTMEGVRWARRFISDTQQGATPRKVNDVVQAGQQIWVRKVGDSWWLSQLPDVNSALVSINPQNGAIIALVGGFDFNQSKFNRATQALRQVGSNIKPFLYTAAMDKGLTLASMLNDVPISRWDAGAGSDWRPKNSPPQYAGPIRLRQGLGQSKNVVMVRAMRAMGVDYAAEYLQRFGFPAQNIVHTESLALGSASFTPLQVARGYSVMANGGFLVNPFFISKIENDQGGVLFEERPKIACPQCDLPVIYGDTPKSNVLENKDVEDVATSAEPQNGNVPPQPQLEQANQSLVAQSGAQEYAPHVINTPLAFLIKSALNSNIFGEPGWMAPAGAPDAICSGMTSVGKPGPPTARRTPGSQATDRAW
;
A
#
# COMPACT_ATOMS: atom_id res chain seq x y z
N MET A 1 35.11 -16.33 5.03
CA MET A 1 35.67 -16.08 6.37
C MET A 1 36.86 -15.15 6.25
N VAL A 2 36.99 -14.15 7.13
CA VAL A 2 38.15 -13.24 7.13
C VAL A 2 39.36 -14.00 7.67
N THR A 3 40.44 -14.07 6.89
CA THR A 3 41.68 -14.76 7.25
C THR A 3 42.71 -13.82 7.88
N SER A 4 42.72 -12.55 7.48
CA SER A 4 43.56 -11.51 8.07
C SER A 4 42.88 -10.14 7.95
N ALA A 5 43.17 -9.23 8.88
CA ALA A 5 42.70 -7.84 8.84
C ALA A 5 43.74 -6.92 9.48
N ASN A 6 44.11 -5.85 8.79
CA ASN A 6 44.99 -4.80 9.29
C ASN A 6 44.35 -3.42 9.04
N ALA A 7 45.12 -2.34 9.19
CA ALA A 7 44.56 -1.00 9.04
C ALA A 7 44.18 -0.64 7.59
N GLN A 8 44.83 -1.25 6.61
CA GLN A 8 44.74 -0.93 5.18
C GLN A 8 43.81 -1.88 4.42
N GLU A 9 43.82 -3.17 4.77
CA GLU A 9 43.04 -4.20 4.10
C GLU A 9 42.64 -5.36 5.02
N ALA A 10 41.68 -6.15 4.55
CA ALA A 10 41.35 -7.45 5.10
C ALA A 10 41.22 -8.47 3.97
N VAL A 11 41.73 -9.69 4.19
CA VAL A 11 41.60 -10.80 3.24
C VAL A 11 40.49 -11.72 3.71
N ALA A 12 39.60 -12.10 2.80
CA ALA A 12 38.52 -13.05 3.06
C ALA A 12 38.58 -14.23 2.10
N LEU A 13 38.45 -15.44 2.64
CA LEU A 13 38.27 -16.67 1.89
C LEU A 13 36.78 -16.85 1.54
N LEU A 14 36.48 -16.97 0.25
CA LEU A 14 35.15 -17.25 -0.29
C LEU A 14 34.82 -18.74 -0.22
N ALA A 15 33.53 -19.06 -0.38
CA ALA A 15 33.05 -20.45 -0.34
C ALA A 15 33.62 -21.34 -1.46
N ASN A 16 34.01 -20.74 -2.59
CA ASN A 16 34.65 -21.45 -3.71
C ASN A 16 36.17 -21.65 -3.53
N GLY A 17 36.74 -21.19 -2.41
CA GLY A 17 38.17 -21.29 -2.12
C GLY A 17 39.00 -20.08 -2.57
N ASP A 18 38.43 -19.12 -3.29
CA ASP A 18 39.15 -17.92 -3.72
C ASP A 18 39.38 -16.97 -2.54
N SER A 19 40.49 -16.23 -2.58
CA SER A 19 40.78 -15.17 -1.61
C SER A 19 40.54 -13.80 -2.24
N VAL A 20 39.85 -12.93 -1.52
CA VAL A 20 39.52 -11.57 -1.95
C VAL A 20 40.03 -10.55 -0.93
N SER A 21 40.50 -9.39 -1.42
CA SER A 21 40.91 -8.28 -0.55
C SER A 21 39.80 -7.24 -0.45
N LEU A 22 39.52 -6.82 0.78
CA LEU A 22 38.64 -5.72 1.14
C LEU A 22 39.49 -4.55 1.59
N THR A 23 39.48 -3.47 0.79
CA THR A 23 40.17 -2.23 1.13
C THR A 23 39.22 -1.26 1.83
N MET A 24 39.74 -0.09 2.22
CA MET A 24 38.93 0.96 2.82
C MET A 24 37.72 1.37 1.97
N GLU A 25 37.85 1.34 0.64
CA GLU A 25 36.74 1.61 -0.28
C GLU A 25 35.54 0.68 0.00
N GLY A 26 35.81 -0.61 0.17
CA GLY A 26 34.78 -1.65 0.35
C GLY A 26 34.14 -1.69 1.73
N VAL A 27 34.72 -1.05 2.75
CA VAL A 27 34.25 -1.11 4.14
C VAL A 27 33.85 0.24 4.73
N ARG A 28 34.17 1.37 4.07
CA ARG A 28 33.93 2.73 4.59
C ARG A 28 32.46 3.00 4.93
N TRP A 29 31.53 2.35 4.25
CA TRP A 29 30.09 2.50 4.49
C TRP A 29 29.63 1.93 5.84
N ALA A 30 30.36 0.95 6.39
CA ALA A 30 29.97 0.13 7.52
C ALA A 30 30.16 0.82 8.88
N ARG A 31 29.53 1.98 9.03
CA ARG A 31 29.36 2.64 10.32
C ARG A 31 28.55 1.74 11.24
N ARG A 32 28.96 1.65 12.51
CA ARG A 32 28.24 0.86 13.52
C ARG A 32 26.80 1.35 13.65
N PHE A 33 25.84 0.44 13.53
CA PHE A 33 24.45 0.70 13.85
C PHE A 33 24.27 0.95 15.35
N ILE A 34 23.55 2.01 15.72
CA ILE A 34 23.18 2.33 17.11
C ILE A 34 21.66 2.30 17.24
N SER A 35 20.95 2.98 16.35
CA SER A 35 19.49 2.95 16.22
C SER A 35 19.06 3.35 14.81
N ASP A 36 17.76 3.25 14.51
CA ASP A 36 17.20 3.62 13.20
C ASP A 36 17.44 5.09 12.82
N THR A 37 17.74 5.95 13.81
CA THR A 37 18.01 7.38 13.60
C THR A 37 19.45 7.77 13.90
N GLN A 38 20.32 6.81 14.28
CA GLN A 38 21.68 7.11 14.72
C GLN A 38 22.70 6.05 14.27
N GLN A 39 23.81 6.53 13.73
CA GLN A 39 24.95 5.72 13.34
C GLN A 39 26.21 6.19 14.08
N GLY A 40 27.15 5.27 14.28
CA GLY A 40 28.46 5.57 14.86
C GLY A 40 29.37 6.37 13.94
N ALA A 41 30.58 6.63 14.42
CA ALA A 41 31.61 7.34 13.65
C ALA A 41 31.99 6.57 12.37
N THR A 42 32.36 7.31 11.32
CA THR A 42 32.91 6.73 10.09
C THR A 42 34.20 5.98 10.39
N PRO A 43 34.32 4.70 9.96
CA PRO A 43 35.55 3.93 10.11
C PRO A 43 36.75 4.66 9.51
N ARG A 44 37.94 4.51 10.10
CA ARG A 44 39.19 5.09 9.58
C ARG A 44 40.21 4.03 9.16
N LYS A 45 40.05 2.80 9.62
CA LYS A 45 40.87 1.63 9.30
C LYS A 45 39.98 0.46 8.93
N VAL A 46 40.47 -0.47 8.11
CA VAL A 46 39.69 -1.66 7.73
C VAL A 46 39.40 -2.54 8.95
N ASN A 47 40.38 -2.70 9.85
CA ASN A 47 40.19 -3.41 11.10
C ASN A 47 39.35 -2.67 12.16
N ASP A 48 38.83 -1.47 11.89
CA ASP A 48 37.76 -0.89 12.74
C ASP A 48 36.41 -1.60 12.49
N VAL A 49 36.26 -2.28 11.34
CA VAL A 49 35.00 -2.86 10.86
C VAL A 49 35.02 -4.38 10.89
N VAL A 50 36.12 -4.99 10.40
CA VAL A 50 36.24 -6.44 10.24
C VAL A 50 37.48 -6.97 10.97
N GLN A 51 37.38 -8.17 11.51
CA GLN A 51 38.43 -8.84 12.28
C GLN A 51 38.67 -10.25 11.73
N ALA A 52 39.90 -10.75 11.84
CA ALA A 52 40.22 -12.12 11.47
C ALA A 52 39.33 -13.12 12.24
N GLY A 53 38.90 -14.18 11.56
CA GLY A 53 37.98 -15.19 12.08
C GLY A 53 36.49 -14.87 11.89
N GLN A 54 36.11 -13.66 11.47
CA GLN A 54 34.70 -13.33 11.23
C GLN A 54 34.17 -13.98 9.95
N GLN A 55 32.91 -14.44 9.99
CA GLN A 55 32.13 -14.74 8.80
C GLN A 55 31.41 -13.48 8.35
N ILE A 56 31.59 -13.10 7.09
CA ILE A 56 31.05 -11.87 6.51
C ILE A 56 30.43 -12.17 5.14
N TRP A 57 29.60 -11.25 4.68
CA TRP A 57 29.10 -11.22 3.31
C TRP A 57 29.90 -10.22 2.50
N VAL A 58 30.22 -10.55 1.26
CA VAL A 58 30.91 -9.66 0.34
C VAL A 58 30.22 -9.66 -1.00
N ARG A 59 30.32 -8.55 -1.73
CA ARG A 59 29.81 -8.41 -3.09
C ARG A 59 30.83 -7.68 -3.95
N LYS A 60 30.86 -8.01 -5.24
CA LYS A 60 31.70 -7.32 -6.21
C LYS A 60 31.00 -6.05 -6.70
N VAL A 61 31.72 -4.93 -6.75
CA VAL A 61 31.24 -3.62 -7.24
C VAL A 61 32.30 -3.06 -8.17
N GLY A 62 32.02 -3.11 -9.48
CA GLY A 62 33.06 -2.90 -10.49
C GLY A 62 34.16 -3.95 -10.34
N ASP A 63 35.41 -3.51 -10.19
CA ASP A 63 36.56 -4.39 -9.95
C ASP A 63 36.91 -4.57 -8.46
N SER A 64 36.25 -3.82 -7.57
CA SER A 64 36.50 -3.86 -6.13
C SER A 64 35.54 -4.80 -5.38
N TRP A 65 36.02 -5.42 -4.31
CA TRP A 65 35.18 -6.18 -3.37
C TRP A 65 34.73 -5.30 -2.22
N TRP A 66 33.44 -5.38 -1.89
CA TRP A 66 32.81 -4.59 -0.85
C TRP A 66 32.24 -5.50 0.22
N LEU A 67 32.37 -5.09 1.47
CA LEU A 67 31.63 -5.68 2.58
C LEU A 67 30.14 -5.49 2.32
N SER A 68 29.35 -6.50 2.62
CA SER A 68 27.91 -6.50 2.51
C SER A 68 27.29 -7.01 3.81
N GLN A 69 26.01 -6.72 4.00
CA GLN A 69 25.24 -7.16 5.14
C GLN A 69 23.87 -7.59 4.64
N LEU A 70 23.40 -8.75 5.12
CA LEU A 70 22.02 -9.17 4.91
C LEU A 70 21.09 -8.17 5.62
N PRO A 71 20.11 -7.57 4.93
CA PRO A 71 19.21 -6.62 5.56
C PRO A 71 18.31 -7.30 6.60
N ASP A 72 18.17 -6.70 7.78
CA ASP A 72 17.16 -7.11 8.77
C ASP A 72 15.74 -6.75 8.31
N VAL A 73 15.62 -5.64 7.57
CA VAL A 73 14.37 -5.20 6.95
C VAL A 73 14.02 -6.07 5.74
N ASN A 74 12.74 -6.14 5.41
CA ASN A 74 12.25 -6.89 4.26
C ASN A 74 11.33 -6.04 3.39
N SER A 75 11.10 -6.47 2.15
CA SER A 75 10.27 -5.75 1.18
C SER A 75 9.46 -6.74 0.33
N ALA A 76 8.45 -6.23 -0.36
CA ALA A 76 7.67 -6.97 -1.34
C ALA A 76 7.42 -6.09 -2.55
N LEU A 77 7.40 -6.70 -3.73
CA LEU A 77 7.05 -6.03 -4.98
C LEU A 77 6.08 -6.91 -5.75
N VAL A 78 5.07 -6.27 -6.32
CA VAL A 78 4.15 -6.92 -7.26
C VAL A 78 3.78 -5.93 -8.35
N SER A 79 3.82 -6.39 -9.60
CA SER A 79 3.39 -5.64 -10.77
C SER A 79 2.37 -6.48 -11.52
N ILE A 80 1.24 -5.88 -11.87
CA ILE A 80 0.16 -6.53 -12.62
C ILE A 80 -0.23 -5.68 -13.82
N ASN A 81 -0.63 -6.34 -14.91
CA ASN A 81 -1.23 -5.68 -16.05
C ASN A 81 -2.67 -5.23 -15.67
N PRO A 82 -2.96 -3.92 -15.65
CA PRO A 82 -4.27 -3.45 -15.21
C PRO A 82 -5.40 -3.80 -16.20
N GLN A 83 -5.08 -4.17 -17.45
CA GLN A 83 -6.08 -4.50 -18.46
C GLN A 83 -6.66 -5.91 -18.30
N ASN A 84 -5.89 -6.87 -17.77
CA ASN A 84 -6.34 -8.27 -17.68
C ASN A 84 -5.99 -8.97 -16.36
N GLY A 85 -5.20 -8.34 -15.48
CA GLY A 85 -4.77 -8.92 -14.20
C GLY A 85 -3.51 -9.79 -14.27
N ALA A 86 -2.87 -9.96 -15.43
CA ALA A 86 -1.67 -10.79 -15.52
C ALA A 86 -0.57 -10.27 -14.57
N ILE A 87 -0.05 -11.13 -13.70
CA ILE A 87 1.07 -10.79 -12.81
C ILE A 87 2.35 -10.78 -13.66
N ILE A 88 2.95 -9.61 -13.79
CA ILE A 88 4.16 -9.37 -14.60
C ILE A 88 5.41 -9.68 -13.77
N ALA A 89 5.41 -9.28 -12.49
CA ALA A 89 6.50 -9.51 -11.57
C ALA A 89 5.96 -9.72 -10.16
N LEU A 90 6.58 -10.61 -9.40
CA LEU A 90 6.23 -10.90 -8.01
C LEU A 90 7.50 -11.24 -7.22
N VAL A 91 7.80 -10.42 -6.21
CA VAL A 91 8.91 -10.60 -5.28
C VAL A 91 8.36 -10.60 -3.85
N GLY A 92 8.43 -11.75 -3.18
CA GLY A 92 7.85 -11.96 -1.85
C GLY A 92 8.78 -11.60 -0.66
N GLY A 93 10.05 -11.29 -0.93
CA GLY A 93 11.04 -10.98 0.10
C GLY A 93 12.44 -10.76 -0.49
N PHE A 94 13.39 -10.41 0.37
CA PHE A 94 14.80 -10.20 0.00
C PHE A 94 15.43 -11.43 -0.70
N ASP A 95 15.22 -12.62 -0.16
CA ASP A 95 15.78 -13.87 -0.68
C ASP A 95 14.84 -15.05 -0.35
N PHE A 96 14.45 -15.81 -1.38
CA PHE A 96 13.56 -16.96 -1.25
C PHE A 96 14.16 -18.12 -0.47
N ASN A 97 15.48 -18.31 -0.55
CA ASN A 97 16.19 -19.37 0.18
C ASN A 97 16.27 -19.06 1.68
N GLN A 98 16.25 -17.77 2.05
CA GLN A 98 16.15 -17.37 3.45
C GLN A 98 14.72 -17.47 3.98
N SER A 99 13.72 -17.11 3.16
CA SER A 99 12.32 -17.15 3.56
C SER A 99 11.41 -17.40 2.37
N LYS A 100 10.69 -18.53 2.41
CA LYS A 100 9.67 -18.88 1.41
C LYS A 100 8.33 -18.13 1.62
N PHE A 101 8.21 -17.34 2.69
CA PHE A 101 7.01 -16.56 2.98
C PHE A 101 6.85 -15.42 1.99
N ASN A 102 5.73 -15.40 1.28
CA ASN A 102 5.47 -14.47 0.19
C ASN A 102 4.72 -13.23 0.71
N ARG A 103 5.47 -12.17 1.01
CA ARG A 103 4.89 -10.92 1.54
C ARG A 103 3.99 -10.20 0.54
N ALA A 104 4.14 -10.44 -0.78
CA ALA A 104 3.29 -9.81 -1.78
C ALA A 104 1.84 -10.32 -1.74
N THR A 105 1.63 -11.57 -1.31
CA THR A 105 0.32 -12.24 -1.33
C THR A 105 -0.19 -12.69 0.03
N GLN A 106 0.68 -12.77 1.04
CA GLN A 106 0.34 -13.32 2.36
C GLN A 106 0.46 -12.31 3.51
N ALA A 107 1.32 -11.29 3.37
CA ALA A 107 1.55 -10.33 4.45
C ALA A 107 0.47 -9.25 4.47
N LEU A 108 -0.41 -9.30 5.48
CA LEU A 108 -1.30 -8.20 5.79
C LEU A 108 -0.52 -7.10 6.51
N ARG A 109 -0.54 -5.89 5.95
CA ARG A 109 0.08 -4.70 6.55
C ARG A 109 -0.87 -3.52 6.44
N GLN A 110 -0.84 -2.65 7.44
CA GLN A 110 -1.54 -1.36 7.37
C GLN A 110 -1.09 -0.60 6.14
N VAL A 111 -2.06 -0.22 5.30
CA VAL A 111 -1.75 0.42 4.02
C VAL A 111 -1.42 1.91 4.17
N GLY A 112 -1.79 2.51 5.31
CA GLY A 112 -1.58 3.93 5.56
C GLY A 112 -2.27 4.80 4.50
N SER A 113 -1.61 5.89 4.10
CA SER A 113 -2.19 6.83 3.15
C SER A 113 -2.40 6.25 1.74
N ASN A 114 -1.90 5.04 1.45
CA ASN A 114 -2.20 4.33 0.19
C ASN A 114 -3.69 4.01 0.04
N ILE A 115 -4.47 4.07 1.13
CA ILE A 115 -5.92 3.90 1.07
C ILE A 115 -6.64 5.13 0.51
N LYS A 116 -6.04 6.33 0.62
CA LYS A 116 -6.72 7.60 0.35
C LYS A 116 -7.32 7.67 -1.06
N PRO A 117 -6.64 7.25 -2.14
CA PRO A 117 -7.25 7.31 -3.47
C PRO A 117 -8.60 6.60 -3.57
N PHE A 118 -8.75 5.46 -2.88
CA PHE A 118 -10.02 4.71 -2.85
C PHE A 118 -11.11 5.48 -2.08
N LEU A 119 -10.76 6.08 -0.95
CA LEU A 119 -11.69 6.88 -0.14
C LEU A 119 -12.06 8.21 -0.82
N TYR A 120 -11.11 8.86 -1.50
CA TYR A 120 -11.39 10.03 -2.33
C TYR A 120 -12.32 9.66 -3.50
N THR A 121 -12.14 8.47 -4.09
CA THR A 121 -13.06 7.94 -5.10
C THR A 121 -14.48 7.79 -4.52
N ALA A 122 -14.60 7.20 -3.33
CA ALA A 122 -15.88 7.08 -2.62
C ALA A 122 -16.55 8.44 -2.39
N ALA A 123 -15.78 9.41 -1.88
CA ALA A 123 -16.29 10.75 -1.57
C ALA A 123 -16.76 11.49 -2.84
N MET A 124 -16.03 11.32 -3.95
CA MET A 124 -16.41 11.90 -5.24
C MET A 124 -17.65 11.21 -5.82
N ASP A 125 -17.73 9.89 -5.68
CA ASP A 125 -18.93 9.15 -6.07
C ASP A 125 -20.15 9.56 -5.23
N LYS A 126 -19.93 10.06 -4.01
CA LYS A 126 -20.99 10.58 -3.13
C LYS A 126 -21.36 12.05 -3.38
N GLY A 127 -20.62 12.77 -4.23
CA GLY A 127 -20.97 14.14 -4.66
C GLY A 127 -19.82 15.14 -4.62
N LEU A 128 -18.68 14.83 -4.00
CA LEU A 128 -17.54 15.74 -4.03
C LEU A 128 -16.90 15.82 -5.43
N THR A 129 -16.25 16.94 -5.70
CA THR A 129 -15.46 17.14 -6.91
C THR A 129 -14.01 17.41 -6.54
N LEU A 130 -13.10 17.28 -7.50
CA LEU A 130 -11.70 17.65 -7.29
C LEU A 130 -11.50 19.13 -6.93
N ALA A 131 -12.49 19.98 -7.21
CA ALA A 131 -12.50 21.40 -6.89
C ALA A 131 -13.22 21.71 -5.56
N SER A 132 -13.89 20.73 -4.93
CA SER A 132 -14.54 20.92 -3.64
C SER A 132 -13.52 21.39 -2.60
N MET A 133 -13.88 22.44 -1.85
CA MET A 133 -13.03 23.03 -0.83
C MET A 133 -13.28 22.33 0.51
N LEU A 134 -12.21 21.94 1.19
CA LEU A 134 -12.25 21.35 2.52
C LEU A 134 -11.20 21.99 3.40
N ASN A 135 -11.55 22.21 4.67
CA ASN A 135 -10.69 22.88 5.62
C ASN A 135 -9.58 21.93 6.14
N ASP A 136 -8.33 22.24 5.82
CA ASP A 136 -7.14 21.65 6.42
C ASP A 136 -6.76 22.40 7.69
N VAL A 137 -7.61 22.30 8.72
CA VAL A 137 -7.39 22.86 10.06
C VAL A 137 -7.58 21.77 11.12
N PRO A 138 -6.93 21.86 12.31
CA PRO A 138 -7.05 20.85 13.36
C PRO A 138 -8.50 20.39 13.59
N ILE A 139 -8.68 19.09 13.77
CA ILE A 139 -9.99 18.48 14.00
C ILE A 139 -9.91 17.57 15.22
N SER A 140 -10.98 17.55 16.00
CA SER A 140 -11.15 16.63 17.13
C SER A 140 -12.53 15.99 17.09
N ARG A 141 -12.67 14.87 17.79
CA ARG A 141 -13.96 14.28 18.18
C ARG A 141 -13.77 13.58 19.51
N TRP A 142 -14.74 13.74 20.41
CA TRP A 142 -14.76 12.97 21.65
C TRP A 142 -14.91 11.48 21.31
N ASP A 143 -13.98 10.67 21.80
CA ASP A 143 -14.04 9.21 21.70
C ASP A 143 -14.33 8.62 23.08
N ALA A 144 -15.59 8.29 23.31
CA ALA A 144 -16.04 7.69 24.57
C ALA A 144 -15.40 6.32 24.83
N GLY A 145 -14.98 5.59 23.80
CA GLY A 145 -14.31 4.29 23.92
C GLY A 145 -12.85 4.42 24.34
N ALA A 146 -12.17 5.50 23.94
CA ALA A 146 -10.79 5.80 24.33
C ALA A 146 -10.66 6.69 25.58
N GLY A 147 -11.78 7.20 26.11
CA GLY A 147 -11.81 8.11 27.26
C GLY A 147 -11.09 9.45 27.01
N SER A 148 -10.87 9.81 25.75
CA SER A 148 -10.13 11.02 25.35
C SER A 148 -10.53 11.49 23.96
N ASP A 149 -10.19 12.74 23.62
CA ASP A 149 -10.41 13.26 22.27
C ASP A 149 -9.50 12.59 21.25
N TRP A 150 -10.09 12.05 20.18
CA TRP A 150 -9.33 11.68 18.99
C TRP A 150 -8.99 12.93 18.19
N ARG A 151 -7.68 13.22 18.06
CA ARG A 151 -7.14 14.43 17.42
C ARG A 151 -6.13 14.07 16.32
N PRO A 152 -6.57 13.64 15.13
CA PRO A 152 -5.67 13.28 14.04
C PRO A 152 -4.85 14.48 13.58
N LYS A 153 -3.58 14.25 13.24
CA LYS A 153 -2.65 15.28 12.76
C LYS A 153 -2.16 14.95 11.36
N ASN A 154 -1.82 15.99 10.60
CA ASN A 154 -1.05 15.82 9.36
C ASN A 154 0.40 15.39 9.68
N SER A 155 1.08 14.85 8.68
CA SER A 155 2.52 14.53 8.72
C SER A 155 3.23 15.27 7.59
N PRO A 156 3.97 16.36 7.86
CA PRO A 156 4.11 17.06 9.15
C PRO A 156 2.81 17.75 9.60
N PRO A 157 2.68 18.16 10.88
CA PRO A 157 1.46 18.77 11.43
C PRO A 157 1.31 20.24 11.00
N GLN A 158 1.24 20.47 9.69
CA GLN A 158 1.05 21.77 9.06
C GLN A 158 -0.33 21.86 8.42
N TYR A 159 -0.93 23.04 8.47
CA TYR A 159 -2.32 23.31 8.13
C TYR A 159 -2.39 24.43 7.10
N ALA A 160 -3.09 24.17 5.99
CA ALA A 160 -3.18 25.09 4.85
C ALA A 160 -4.51 25.87 4.81
N GLY A 161 -5.41 25.67 5.78
CA GLY A 161 -6.74 26.28 5.73
C GLY A 161 -7.61 25.63 4.63
N PRO A 162 -8.53 26.36 4.00
CA PRO A 162 -9.35 25.84 2.92
C PRO A 162 -8.50 25.43 1.71
N ILE A 163 -8.52 24.16 1.34
CA ILE A 163 -7.84 23.64 0.13
C ILE A 163 -8.77 22.78 -0.72
N ARG A 164 -8.45 22.65 -2.00
CA ARG A 164 -9.19 21.77 -2.92
C ARG A 164 -8.97 20.30 -2.57
N LEU A 165 -9.98 19.48 -2.82
CA LEU A 165 -9.91 18.02 -2.67
C LEU A 165 -8.71 17.43 -3.43
N ARG A 166 -8.43 17.91 -4.65
CA ARG A 166 -7.22 17.52 -5.41
C ARG A 166 -5.92 17.77 -4.64
N GLN A 167 -5.76 18.95 -4.04
CA GLN A 167 -4.58 19.28 -3.24
C GLN A 167 -4.53 18.46 -1.95
N GLY A 168 -5.68 18.20 -1.34
CA GLY A 168 -5.80 17.31 -0.17
C GLY A 168 -5.26 15.90 -0.45
N LEU A 169 -5.60 15.33 -1.61
CA LEU A 169 -5.05 14.04 -2.06
C LEU A 169 -3.56 14.15 -2.43
N GLY A 170 -3.22 15.19 -3.19
CA GLY A 170 -1.87 15.54 -3.65
C GLY A 170 -0.85 15.59 -2.53
N GLN A 171 -1.20 16.28 -1.45
CA GLN A 171 -0.37 16.47 -0.27
C GLN A 171 -0.64 15.45 0.85
N SER A 172 -1.49 14.45 0.58
CA SER A 172 -1.86 13.41 1.55
C SER A 172 -2.35 13.98 2.89
N LYS A 173 -3.18 15.03 2.87
CA LYS A 173 -3.69 15.69 4.08
C LYS A 173 -4.65 14.77 4.84
N ASN A 174 -4.21 14.29 6.01
CA ASN A 174 -4.98 13.40 6.89
C ASN A 174 -6.30 14.04 7.29
N VAL A 175 -6.22 15.30 7.69
CA VAL A 175 -7.32 16.08 8.25
C VAL A 175 -8.40 16.40 7.21
N VAL A 176 -8.03 16.56 5.94
CA VAL A 176 -8.97 16.68 4.81
C VAL A 176 -9.67 15.35 4.53
N MET A 177 -8.95 14.22 4.56
CA MET A 177 -9.57 12.91 4.37
C MET A 177 -10.57 12.58 5.49
N VAL A 178 -10.26 12.94 6.75
CA VAL A 178 -11.20 12.75 7.87
C VAL A 178 -12.48 13.55 7.64
N ARG A 179 -12.40 14.80 7.17
CA ARG A 179 -13.59 15.60 6.86
C ARG A 179 -14.42 15.00 5.72
N ALA A 180 -13.78 14.63 4.62
CA ALA A 180 -14.46 13.96 3.52
C ALA A 180 -15.12 12.64 3.98
N MET A 181 -14.46 11.88 4.86
CA MET A 181 -15.04 10.66 5.45
C MET A 181 -16.26 10.94 6.32
N ARG A 182 -16.22 11.95 7.19
CA ARG A 182 -17.39 12.36 7.99
C ARG A 182 -18.56 12.78 7.10
N ALA A 183 -18.27 13.52 6.04
CA ALA A 183 -19.29 14.06 5.15
C ALA A 183 -19.91 12.99 4.22
N MET A 184 -19.15 11.96 3.81
CA MET A 184 -19.70 10.81 3.06
C MET A 184 -20.30 9.70 3.93
N GLY A 185 -19.92 9.64 5.21
CA GLY A 185 -20.27 8.57 6.15
C GLY A 185 -19.22 7.46 6.21
N VAL A 186 -18.93 6.98 7.43
CA VAL A 186 -17.90 5.94 7.68
C VAL A 186 -18.30 4.59 7.06
N ASP A 187 -19.55 4.17 7.24
CA ASP A 187 -20.02 2.88 6.71
C ASP A 187 -20.01 2.86 5.18
N TYR A 188 -20.51 3.93 4.56
CA TYR A 188 -20.43 4.08 3.11
C TYR A 188 -18.97 3.99 2.63
N ALA A 189 -18.04 4.69 3.30
CA ALA A 189 -16.63 4.63 2.93
C ALA A 189 -16.03 3.21 3.07
N ALA A 190 -16.38 2.48 4.14
CA ALA A 190 -15.93 1.12 4.39
C ALA A 190 -16.49 0.13 3.36
N GLU A 191 -17.78 0.18 3.08
CA GLU A 191 -18.44 -0.64 2.07
C GLU A 191 -17.91 -0.35 0.66
N TYR A 192 -17.65 0.93 0.34
CA TYR A 192 -17.13 1.33 -0.96
C TYR A 192 -15.76 0.71 -1.27
N LEU A 193 -14.91 0.46 -0.26
CA LEU A 193 -13.62 -0.19 -0.46
C LEU A 193 -13.76 -1.60 -1.05
N GLN A 194 -14.86 -2.30 -0.78
CA GLN A 194 -15.08 -3.65 -1.30
C GLN A 194 -15.23 -3.65 -2.82
N ARG A 195 -15.66 -2.53 -3.44
CA ARG A 195 -15.70 -2.36 -4.90
C ARG A 195 -14.32 -2.54 -5.55
N PHE A 196 -13.23 -2.29 -4.81
CA PHE A 196 -11.86 -2.48 -5.28
C PHE A 196 -11.29 -3.88 -5.00
N GLY A 197 -12.13 -4.81 -4.52
CA GLY A 197 -11.73 -6.19 -4.20
C GLY A 197 -11.03 -6.34 -2.85
N PHE A 198 -11.15 -5.35 -1.97
CA PHE A 198 -10.67 -5.45 -0.59
C PHE A 198 -11.60 -6.33 0.26
N PRO A 199 -11.08 -7.29 1.04
CA PRO A 199 -11.92 -8.16 1.86
C PRO A 199 -12.59 -7.40 3.01
N ALA A 200 -13.91 -7.57 3.16
CA ALA A 200 -14.72 -6.90 4.18
C ALA A 200 -14.18 -7.12 5.60
N GLN A 201 -13.72 -8.33 5.91
CA GLN A 201 -13.19 -8.69 7.24
C GLN A 201 -11.91 -7.94 7.63
N ASN A 202 -11.25 -7.28 6.68
CA ASN A 202 -10.04 -6.49 6.91
C ASN A 202 -10.32 -4.98 6.99
N ILE A 203 -11.58 -4.56 6.81
CA ILE A 203 -12.00 -3.15 6.80
C ILE A 203 -12.66 -2.82 8.14
N VAL A 204 -12.15 -1.77 8.79
CA VAL A 204 -12.73 -1.26 10.04
C VAL A 204 -13.70 -0.13 9.75
N HIS A 205 -14.85 -0.13 10.41
CA HIS A 205 -15.90 0.88 10.29
C HIS A 205 -15.68 2.01 11.30
N THR A 206 -14.53 2.69 11.21
CA THR A 206 -14.18 3.82 12.09
C THR A 206 -13.50 4.94 11.31
N GLU A 207 -13.49 6.17 11.85
CA GLU A 207 -12.80 7.31 11.22
C GLU A 207 -11.29 7.08 11.03
N SER A 208 -10.68 6.16 11.78
CA SER A 208 -9.28 5.77 11.61
C SER A 208 -8.99 5.21 10.21
N LEU A 209 -10.02 4.72 9.50
CA LEU A 209 -9.91 4.26 8.13
C LEU A 209 -9.39 5.36 7.20
N ALA A 210 -9.70 6.63 7.47
CA ALA A 210 -9.19 7.78 6.73
C ALA A 210 -7.65 7.90 6.78
N LEU A 211 -7.03 7.28 7.78
CA LEU A 211 -5.57 7.24 7.99
C LEU A 211 -4.94 5.92 7.54
N GLY A 212 -5.73 4.95 7.05
CA GLY A 212 -5.24 3.67 6.55
C GLY A 212 -4.99 2.61 7.62
N SER A 213 -5.84 2.55 8.64
CA SER A 213 -5.80 1.51 9.67
C SER A 213 -6.13 0.09 9.15
N ALA A 214 -6.76 -0.03 7.98
CA ALA A 214 -7.03 -1.31 7.32
C ALA A 214 -5.74 -1.98 6.82
N SER A 215 -5.71 -3.31 6.87
CA SER A 215 -4.54 -4.11 6.47
C SER A 215 -4.81 -4.96 5.23
N PHE A 216 -3.97 -4.80 4.22
CA PHE A 216 -4.07 -5.54 2.96
C PHE A 216 -2.70 -6.05 2.51
N THR A 217 -2.72 -6.99 1.58
CA THR A 217 -1.52 -7.46 0.89
C THR A 217 -1.14 -6.50 -0.24
N PRO A 218 0.13 -6.40 -0.63
CA PRO A 218 0.55 -5.63 -1.80
C PRO A 218 -0.23 -5.99 -3.08
N LEU A 219 -0.54 -7.27 -3.31
CA LEU A 219 -1.32 -7.71 -4.47
C LEU A 219 -2.76 -7.16 -4.46
N GLN A 220 -3.42 -7.15 -3.31
CA GLN A 220 -4.76 -6.56 -3.17
C GLN A 220 -4.75 -5.07 -3.45
N VAL A 221 -3.72 -4.36 -2.95
CA VAL A 221 -3.57 -2.93 -3.21
C VAL A 221 -3.34 -2.68 -4.71
N ALA A 222 -2.42 -3.41 -5.35
CA ALA A 222 -2.17 -3.30 -6.80
C ALA A 222 -3.42 -3.58 -7.65
N ARG A 223 -4.21 -4.60 -7.27
CA ARG A 223 -5.51 -4.91 -7.89
C ARG A 223 -6.49 -3.75 -7.75
N GLY A 224 -6.59 -3.14 -6.57
CA GLY A 224 -7.43 -1.97 -6.35
C GLY A 224 -7.01 -0.78 -7.23
N TYR A 225 -5.71 -0.46 -7.28
CA TYR A 225 -5.20 0.64 -8.12
C TYR A 225 -5.42 0.38 -9.62
N SER A 226 -5.49 -0.89 -10.05
CA SER A 226 -5.77 -1.24 -11.45
C SER A 226 -7.14 -0.72 -11.90
N VAL A 227 -8.14 -0.71 -11.02
CA VAL A 227 -9.47 -0.14 -11.29
C VAL A 227 -9.37 1.33 -11.73
N MET A 228 -8.53 2.12 -11.07
CA MET A 228 -8.32 3.53 -11.45
C MET A 228 -7.52 3.66 -12.76
N ALA A 229 -6.60 2.73 -13.01
CA ALA A 229 -5.73 2.75 -14.18
C ALA A 229 -6.43 2.33 -15.48
N ASN A 230 -7.39 1.40 -15.40
CA ASN A 230 -8.02 0.75 -16.54
C ASN A 230 -9.43 1.27 -16.89
N GLY A 231 -9.89 2.33 -16.21
CA GLY A 231 -11.18 2.96 -16.48
C GLY A 231 -12.36 2.41 -15.70
N GLY A 232 -12.10 1.71 -14.58
CA GLY A 232 -13.12 1.37 -13.59
C GLY A 232 -13.39 -0.12 -13.42
N PHE A 233 -12.55 -0.99 -13.97
CA PHE A 233 -12.80 -2.43 -14.07
C PHE A 233 -12.00 -3.22 -13.03
N LEU A 234 -12.65 -4.13 -12.31
CA LEU A 234 -11.99 -4.99 -11.32
C LEU A 234 -11.48 -6.28 -11.95
N VAL A 235 -10.21 -6.26 -12.39
CA VAL A 235 -9.54 -7.46 -12.93
C VAL A 235 -9.19 -8.47 -11.84
N ASN A 236 -9.03 -9.74 -12.24
CA ASN A 236 -8.61 -10.83 -11.35
C ASN A 236 -7.14 -11.17 -11.60
N PRO A 237 -6.25 -11.01 -10.61
CA PRO A 237 -4.85 -11.33 -10.81
C PRO A 237 -4.60 -12.82 -11.06
N PHE A 238 -3.75 -13.13 -12.05
CA PHE A 238 -3.38 -14.51 -12.40
C PHE A 238 -1.90 -14.60 -12.79
N PHE A 239 -1.29 -15.78 -12.66
CA PHE A 239 0.10 -16.03 -13.06
C PHE A 239 0.30 -17.28 -13.94
N ILE A 240 -0.71 -18.14 -14.08
CA ILE A 240 -0.68 -19.29 -15.00
C ILE A 240 -1.38 -18.85 -16.28
N SER A 241 -0.64 -18.70 -17.38
CA SER A 241 -1.22 -18.36 -18.69
C SER A 241 -1.61 -19.61 -19.48
N LYS A 242 -0.82 -20.67 -19.38
CA LYS A 242 -0.97 -21.90 -20.17
C LYS A 242 -0.42 -23.09 -19.41
N ILE A 243 -1.07 -24.25 -19.55
CA ILE A 243 -0.54 -25.55 -19.09
C ILE A 243 -0.52 -26.48 -20.30
N GLU A 244 0.62 -27.11 -20.53
CA GLU A 244 0.83 -28.08 -21.60
C GLU A 244 1.20 -29.45 -21.02
N ASN A 245 0.89 -30.52 -21.75
CA ASN A 245 1.42 -31.84 -21.45
C ASN A 245 2.84 -32.02 -22.04
N ASP A 246 3.46 -33.16 -21.76
CA ASP A 246 4.79 -33.55 -22.25
C ASP A 246 4.88 -33.69 -23.78
N GLN A 247 3.74 -33.86 -24.46
CA GLN A 247 3.62 -33.90 -25.92
C GLN A 247 3.36 -32.53 -26.56
N GLY A 248 3.32 -31.44 -25.77
CA GLY A 248 3.03 -30.08 -26.24
C GLY A 248 1.55 -29.79 -26.49
N GLY A 249 0.65 -30.70 -26.10
CA GLY A 249 -0.80 -30.49 -26.13
C GLY A 249 -1.27 -29.53 -25.03
N VAL A 250 -2.07 -28.52 -25.40
CA VAL A 250 -2.59 -27.52 -24.46
C VAL A 250 -3.71 -28.12 -23.60
N LEU A 251 -3.50 -28.15 -22.28
CA LEU A 251 -4.47 -28.63 -21.30
C LEU A 251 -5.30 -27.49 -20.70
N PHE A 252 -4.70 -26.30 -20.60
CA PHE A 252 -5.32 -25.10 -20.07
C PHE A 252 -4.73 -23.88 -20.74
N GLU A 253 -5.58 -22.90 -21.00
CA GLU A 253 -5.20 -21.57 -21.45
C GLU A 253 -6.11 -20.56 -20.76
N GLU A 254 -5.49 -19.59 -20.08
CA GLU A 254 -6.21 -18.59 -19.31
C GLU A 254 -7.01 -17.67 -20.24
N ARG A 255 -8.27 -17.43 -19.90
CA ARG A 255 -9.16 -16.52 -20.63
C ARG A 255 -9.61 -15.45 -19.63
N PRO A 256 -8.74 -14.48 -19.33
CA PRO A 256 -8.99 -13.55 -18.25
C PRO A 256 -10.10 -12.58 -18.65
N LYS A 257 -10.89 -12.18 -17.66
CA LYS A 257 -11.81 -11.05 -17.81
C LYS A 257 -11.02 -9.75 -17.99
N ILE A 258 -11.25 -9.03 -19.09
CA ILE A 258 -10.48 -7.83 -19.43
C ILE A 258 -11.26 -6.55 -19.12
N ALA A 259 -10.52 -5.47 -18.84
CA ALA A 259 -11.06 -4.13 -18.80
C ALA A 259 -11.38 -3.63 -20.22
N CYS A 260 -12.45 -2.86 -20.36
CA CYS A 260 -12.77 -2.19 -21.62
C CYS A 260 -13.28 -0.78 -21.37
N PRO A 261 -12.38 0.21 -21.19
CA PRO A 261 -12.76 1.60 -20.92
C PRO A 261 -13.49 2.29 -22.08
N GLN A 262 -13.43 1.71 -23.28
CA GLN A 262 -14.13 2.19 -24.48
C GLN A 262 -15.50 1.50 -24.65
N CYS A 263 -15.80 0.47 -23.86
CA CYS A 263 -17.07 -0.23 -23.91
C CYS A 263 -18.09 0.49 -23.01
N ASP A 264 -19.31 0.68 -23.51
CA ASP A 264 -20.42 1.25 -22.76
C ASP A 264 -21.05 0.18 -21.84
N LEU A 265 -20.29 -0.27 -20.84
CA LEU A 265 -20.73 -1.25 -19.84
C LEU A 265 -21.22 -0.52 -18.58
N PRO A 266 -22.39 -0.87 -18.03
CA PRO A 266 -22.91 -0.23 -16.82
C PRO A 266 -22.08 -0.60 -15.59
N VAL A 267 -22.06 0.29 -14.59
CA VAL A 267 -21.48 -0.01 -13.28
C VAL A 267 -22.38 -0.99 -12.53
N ILE A 268 -21.82 -2.10 -12.04
CA ILE A 268 -22.59 -3.20 -11.45
C ILE A 268 -23.28 -2.85 -10.12
N TYR A 269 -22.90 -1.73 -9.49
CA TYR A 269 -23.48 -1.24 -8.25
C TYR A 269 -24.61 -0.21 -8.47
N GLY A 270 -24.93 0.11 -9.74
CA GLY A 270 -25.88 1.16 -10.09
C GLY A 270 -25.38 2.57 -9.72
N ASP A 271 -26.29 3.53 -9.79
CA ASP A 271 -26.01 4.91 -9.45
C ASP A 271 -25.97 5.11 -7.94
N THR A 272 -24.94 5.81 -7.46
CA THR A 272 -24.81 6.20 -6.06
C THR A 272 -25.70 7.42 -5.77
N PRO A 273 -26.66 7.35 -4.83
CA PRO A 273 -27.41 8.51 -4.38
C PRO A 273 -26.45 9.55 -3.79
N LYS A 274 -26.43 10.74 -4.39
CA LYS A 274 -25.60 11.87 -3.96
C LYS A 274 -26.10 12.37 -2.61
N SER A 275 -25.17 12.83 -1.77
CA SER A 275 -25.51 13.45 -0.49
C SER A 275 -25.83 14.92 -0.71
N ASN A 276 -27.03 15.36 -0.31
CA ASN A 276 -27.42 16.78 -0.33
C ASN A 276 -26.46 17.66 0.50
N VAL A 277 -25.83 17.10 1.53
CA VAL A 277 -24.82 17.78 2.38
C VAL A 277 -23.51 18.01 1.62
N LEU A 278 -23.19 17.16 0.64
CA LEU A 278 -21.99 17.28 -0.20
C LEU A 278 -22.23 18.14 -1.46
N GLU A 279 -23.49 18.33 -1.87
CA GLU A 279 -23.87 19.19 -2.99
C GLU A 279 -23.94 20.67 -2.60
N ASN A 280 -24.30 20.97 -1.34
CA ASN A 280 -24.25 22.32 -0.80
C ASN A 280 -22.79 22.71 -0.52
N LYS A 281 -22.39 23.93 -0.90
CA LYS A 281 -21.01 24.44 -0.82
C LYS A 281 -20.46 24.56 0.62
N ASP A 282 -21.28 24.31 1.63
CA ASP A 282 -20.96 24.43 3.03
C ASP A 282 -20.93 23.04 3.68
N VAL A 283 -19.78 22.38 3.59
CA VAL A 283 -19.53 21.04 4.19
C VAL A 283 -19.34 21.13 5.73
N GLU A 284 -19.81 22.20 6.36
CA GLU A 284 -19.58 22.54 7.77
C GLU A 284 -20.65 21.97 8.71
N ASP A 285 -21.85 21.62 8.20
CA ASP A 285 -22.90 21.01 9.03
C ASP A 285 -22.79 19.47 9.02
N VAL A 286 -22.12 18.98 10.06
CA VAL A 286 -21.99 17.55 10.37
C VAL A 286 -23.36 17.02 10.80
N ALA A 287 -23.89 16.06 10.04
CA ALA A 287 -25.06 15.29 10.46
C ALA A 287 -24.76 14.57 11.79
N THR A 288 -25.53 14.89 12.82
CA THR A 288 -25.59 14.10 14.05
C THR A 288 -26.33 12.80 13.74
N SER A 289 -25.72 11.67 14.07
CA SER A 289 -26.39 10.37 14.00
C SER A 289 -27.55 10.36 15.01
N ALA A 290 -28.78 10.51 14.52
CA ALA A 290 -29.97 10.13 15.26
C ALA A 290 -30.26 8.66 14.94
N GLU A 291 -30.30 7.81 15.97
CA GLU A 291 -30.77 6.43 15.83
C GLU A 291 -32.24 6.43 15.37
N PRO A 292 -32.60 5.73 14.28
CA PRO A 292 -33.99 5.41 14.02
C PRO A 292 -34.37 4.20 14.86
N GLN A 293 -35.40 4.35 15.71
CA GLN A 293 -36.11 3.20 16.24
C GLN A 293 -36.82 2.45 15.10
N ASN A 294 -36.68 1.13 15.15
CA ASN A 294 -37.08 0.11 14.16
C ASN A 294 -38.51 0.22 13.62
N GLY A 295 -38.69 -0.32 12.40
CA GLY A 295 -40.02 -0.79 11.98
C GLY A 295 -40.23 -1.15 10.51
N ASN A 296 -39.29 -1.79 9.80
CA ASN A 296 -39.56 -2.79 8.75
C ASN A 296 -38.29 -3.16 7.97
N VAL A 297 -37.86 -4.41 8.11
CA VAL A 297 -36.80 -5.02 7.29
C VAL A 297 -37.45 -5.54 6.01
N PRO A 298 -37.15 -5.01 4.81
CA PRO A 298 -37.52 -5.69 3.57
C PRO A 298 -36.67 -6.96 3.43
N PRO A 299 -37.23 -8.07 2.92
CA PRO A 299 -36.53 -9.34 2.82
C PRO A 299 -35.28 -9.20 1.93
N GLN A 300 -34.21 -9.91 2.31
CA GLN A 300 -32.96 -9.97 1.55
C GLN A 300 -33.24 -10.31 0.08
N PRO A 301 -32.67 -9.58 -0.89
CA PRO A 301 -32.70 -10.01 -2.28
C PRO A 301 -31.93 -11.32 -2.38
N GLN A 302 -32.62 -12.40 -2.75
CA GLN A 302 -31.97 -13.65 -3.11
C GLN A 302 -31.11 -13.38 -4.34
N LEU A 303 -29.84 -13.75 -4.25
CA LEU A 303 -28.92 -13.73 -5.39
C LEU A 303 -29.49 -14.65 -6.46
N GLU A 304 -30.07 -14.08 -7.52
CA GLU A 304 -30.41 -14.83 -8.72
C GLU A 304 -29.15 -15.51 -9.24
N GLN A 305 -29.14 -16.84 -9.19
CA GLN A 305 -28.13 -17.64 -9.84
C GLN A 305 -28.25 -17.37 -11.34
N ALA A 306 -27.27 -16.67 -11.89
CA ALA A 306 -27.14 -16.45 -13.32
C ALA A 306 -27.27 -17.81 -14.04
N ASN A 307 -28.15 -17.87 -15.06
CA ASN A 307 -28.39 -19.05 -15.88
C ASN A 307 -27.08 -19.55 -16.52
N GLN A 308 -26.43 -20.51 -15.86
CA GLN A 308 -25.15 -21.08 -16.29
C GLN A 308 -25.22 -21.77 -17.66
N SER A 309 -26.43 -22.11 -18.11
CA SER A 309 -26.72 -22.79 -19.37
C SER A 309 -26.70 -21.89 -20.61
N LEU A 310 -26.71 -20.56 -20.48
CA LEU A 310 -26.56 -19.62 -21.61
C LEU A 310 -25.11 -19.17 -21.85
N VAL A 311 -24.21 -19.40 -20.88
CA VAL A 311 -22.82 -18.88 -20.88
C VAL A 311 -21.82 -19.86 -21.49
N ALA A 312 -22.20 -21.13 -21.65
CA ALA A 312 -21.31 -22.19 -22.11
C ALA A 312 -21.10 -22.26 -23.65
N GLN A 313 -21.65 -21.33 -24.45
CA GLN A 313 -21.69 -21.47 -25.91
C GLN A 313 -21.15 -20.33 -26.76
N SER A 314 -20.45 -19.35 -26.20
CA SER A 314 -19.73 -18.36 -27.01
C SER A 314 -18.29 -18.21 -26.55
N GLY A 315 -17.34 -18.45 -27.45
CA GLY A 315 -15.93 -18.05 -27.29
C GLY A 315 -15.76 -16.52 -27.31
N ALA A 316 -16.70 -15.78 -26.72
CA ALA A 316 -16.69 -14.33 -26.63
C ALA A 316 -15.78 -13.89 -25.48
N GLN A 317 -15.04 -12.81 -25.71
CA GLN A 317 -14.20 -12.19 -24.70
C GLN A 317 -15.06 -11.74 -23.51
N GLU A 318 -14.78 -12.26 -22.31
CA GLU A 318 -15.45 -11.81 -21.09
C GLU A 318 -14.81 -10.51 -20.58
N TYR A 319 -15.66 -9.61 -20.09
CA TYR A 319 -15.23 -8.36 -19.47
C TYR A 319 -15.21 -8.46 -17.95
N ALA A 320 -14.25 -7.75 -17.34
CA ALA A 320 -14.19 -7.59 -15.91
C ALA A 320 -15.41 -6.79 -15.40
N PRO A 321 -15.83 -6.96 -14.14
CA PRO A 321 -16.89 -6.15 -13.57
C PRO A 321 -16.50 -4.66 -13.56
N HIS A 322 -17.37 -3.80 -14.08
CA HIS A 322 -17.22 -2.35 -14.03
C HIS A 322 -17.74 -1.85 -12.67
N VAL A 323 -16.84 -1.43 -11.77
CA VAL A 323 -17.14 -1.19 -10.35
C VAL A 323 -17.20 0.29 -9.96
N ILE A 324 -16.57 1.16 -10.76
CA ILE A 324 -16.69 2.62 -10.70
C ILE A 324 -16.81 3.13 -12.13
N ASN A 325 -17.52 4.23 -12.37
CA ASN A 325 -17.66 4.74 -13.74
C ASN A 325 -16.33 5.29 -14.30
N THR A 326 -16.17 5.22 -15.62
CA THR A 326 -14.95 5.64 -16.32
C THR A 326 -14.58 7.12 -16.11
N PRO A 327 -15.51 8.09 -16.12
CA PRO A 327 -15.19 9.48 -15.79
C PRO A 327 -14.59 9.64 -14.39
N LEU A 328 -15.12 8.95 -13.38
CA LEU A 328 -14.60 8.97 -12.02
C LEU A 328 -13.20 8.35 -11.94
N ALA A 329 -12.98 7.21 -12.61
CA ALA A 329 -11.65 6.60 -12.72
C ALA A 329 -10.63 7.56 -13.36
N PHE A 330 -11.03 8.27 -14.43
CA PHE A 330 -10.21 9.28 -15.09
C PHE A 330 -9.85 10.44 -14.16
N LEU A 331 -10.83 10.99 -13.42
CA LEU A 331 -10.59 12.09 -12.50
C LEU A 331 -9.63 11.70 -11.37
N ILE A 332 -9.78 10.52 -10.79
CA ILE A 332 -8.88 10.03 -9.74
C ILE A 332 -7.48 9.77 -10.30
N LYS A 333 -7.36 9.17 -11.49
CA LYS A 333 -6.07 9.04 -12.19
C LYS A 333 -5.40 10.39 -12.43
N SER A 334 -6.17 11.40 -12.84
CA SER A 334 -5.68 12.78 -12.99
C SER A 334 -5.22 13.39 -11.66
N ALA A 335 -5.93 13.13 -10.57
CA ALA A 335 -5.53 13.59 -9.24
C ALA A 335 -4.25 12.89 -8.74
N LEU A 336 -4.11 11.60 -8.99
CA LEU A 336 -2.88 10.85 -8.70
C LEU A 336 -1.67 11.35 -9.50
N ASN A 337 -1.88 11.89 -10.70
CA ASN A 337 -0.81 12.54 -11.45
C ASN A 337 -0.26 13.76 -10.68
N SER A 338 -1.13 14.56 -10.05
CA SER A 338 -0.70 15.67 -9.18
C SER A 338 -0.04 15.21 -7.87
N ASN A 339 -0.25 13.97 -7.42
CA ASN A 339 0.53 13.40 -6.31
C ASN A 339 2.00 13.17 -6.68
N ILE A 340 2.34 13.09 -7.97
CA ILE A 340 3.70 12.90 -8.46
C ILE A 340 4.32 14.25 -8.86
N PHE A 341 3.60 15.02 -9.68
CA PHE A 341 4.14 16.23 -10.31
C PHE A 341 3.76 17.54 -9.62
N GLY A 342 2.83 17.52 -8.66
CA GLY A 342 2.26 18.72 -8.05
C GLY A 342 1.38 19.52 -9.02
N GLU A 343 1.09 20.76 -8.65
CA GLU A 343 0.42 21.77 -9.50
C GLU A 343 1.03 23.16 -9.24
N PRO A 344 0.84 24.14 -10.15
CA PRO A 344 1.26 25.51 -9.86
C PRO A 344 0.70 26.00 -8.51
N GLY A 345 1.61 26.44 -7.62
CA GLY A 345 1.28 26.92 -6.27
C GLY A 345 1.51 25.90 -5.15
N TRP A 346 1.73 24.61 -5.44
CA TRP A 346 2.16 23.64 -4.43
C TRP A 346 2.88 22.44 -5.04
N MET A 347 3.97 22.00 -4.41
CA MET A 347 4.65 20.77 -4.83
C MET A 347 4.03 19.56 -4.15
N ALA A 348 4.01 18.45 -4.87
CA ALA A 348 3.72 17.16 -4.27
C ALA A 348 4.76 16.82 -3.19
N PRO A 349 4.40 16.03 -2.17
CA PRO A 349 5.37 15.41 -1.27
C PRO A 349 6.42 14.60 -2.04
N ALA A 350 6.09 14.17 -3.26
CA ALA A 350 6.88 13.33 -4.15
C ALA A 350 7.95 14.06 -4.98
N GLY A 351 8.47 15.20 -4.51
CA GLY A 351 9.52 16.00 -5.20
C GLY A 351 10.88 15.30 -5.40
N ALA A 352 10.97 13.98 -5.22
CA ALA A 352 12.07 13.12 -5.62
C ALA A 352 11.48 11.76 -6.06
N PRO A 353 12.01 11.11 -7.12
CA PRO A 353 11.55 9.78 -7.54
C PRO A 353 11.55 8.71 -6.43
N ASP A 354 12.31 8.90 -5.34
CA ASP A 354 12.31 8.03 -4.15
C ASP A 354 11.09 8.21 -3.22
N ALA A 355 10.38 9.33 -3.32
CA ALA A 355 9.18 9.59 -2.52
C ALA A 355 7.91 8.98 -3.13
N ILE A 356 7.98 8.42 -4.35
CA ILE A 356 6.91 7.69 -5.04
C ILE A 356 6.43 6.47 -4.22
N CYS A 357 7.32 5.86 -3.43
CA CYS A 357 7.02 4.73 -2.55
C CYS A 357 6.93 5.10 -1.05
N SER A 358 7.41 6.28 -0.66
CA SER A 358 7.51 6.70 0.75
C SER A 358 6.42 7.70 1.19
N GLY A 359 5.80 8.42 0.25
CA GLY A 359 4.83 9.48 0.56
C GLY A 359 3.48 9.03 1.16
N MET A 360 3.29 7.73 1.35
CA MET A 360 2.03 7.18 1.85
C MET A 360 2.15 6.30 3.10
N THR A 361 3.33 6.27 3.76
CA THR A 361 3.60 5.49 4.98
C THR A 361 3.40 6.27 6.29
N SER A 362 2.73 7.43 6.30
CA SER A 362 2.50 8.17 7.54
C SER A 362 1.38 7.57 8.41
N VAL A 363 1.53 6.31 8.81
CA VAL A 363 1.00 5.84 10.10
C VAL A 363 2.15 5.95 11.07
N GLY A 364 2.05 6.87 12.03
CA GLY A 364 2.88 6.98 13.23
C GLY A 364 4.37 6.65 13.10
N LYS A 365 5.25 7.63 13.35
CA LYS A 365 6.56 7.29 13.93
C LYS A 365 6.31 6.25 15.04
N PRO A 366 7.05 5.13 15.11
CA PRO A 366 6.93 4.23 16.24
C PRO A 366 7.25 5.04 17.49
N GLY A 367 6.21 5.37 18.26
CA GLY A 367 6.38 5.56 19.69
C GLY A 367 6.94 4.25 20.24
N PRO A 368 7.81 4.31 21.26
CA PRO A 368 8.37 3.09 21.84
C PRO A 368 7.21 2.15 22.18
N PRO A 369 7.26 0.87 21.77
CA PRO A 369 6.21 -0.07 22.13
C PRO A 369 6.12 -0.09 23.65
N THR A 370 4.96 0.26 24.19
CA THR A 370 4.55 -0.04 25.56
C THR A 370 4.31 -1.55 25.72
N ALA A 371 5.30 -2.35 25.35
CA ALA A 371 5.49 -3.68 25.87
C ALA A 371 6.64 -3.55 26.88
N ARG A 372 6.29 -3.37 28.16
CA ARG A 372 7.26 -3.57 29.25
C ARG A 372 7.84 -4.98 29.06
N ARG A 373 9.08 -5.07 28.61
CA ARG A 373 9.90 -6.24 28.92
C ARG A 373 10.11 -6.22 30.42
N THR A 374 9.36 -7.05 31.14
CA THR A 374 9.74 -7.47 32.48
C THR A 374 11.12 -8.15 32.39
N PRO A 375 12.10 -7.76 33.22
CA PRO A 375 13.37 -8.44 33.27
C PRO A 375 13.23 -9.72 34.11
N GLY A 376 13.53 -10.88 33.51
CA GLY A 376 13.68 -12.12 34.27
C GLY A 376 12.95 -13.32 33.68
N SER A 377 13.63 -14.06 32.81
CA SER A 377 13.87 -15.48 33.04
C SER A 377 14.88 -15.98 32.02
N GLN A 378 15.99 -16.48 32.53
CA GLN A 378 16.87 -17.36 31.80
C GLN A 378 16.07 -18.62 31.43
N ALA A 379 16.03 -18.95 30.15
CA ALA A 379 15.79 -20.31 29.71
C ALA A 379 16.76 -20.56 28.56
N THR A 380 17.84 -21.24 28.91
CA THR A 380 18.62 -22.07 28.02
C THR A 380 17.70 -22.90 27.15
N ASP A 381 17.95 -22.97 25.85
CA ASP A 381 18.06 -24.28 25.22
C ASP A 381 18.83 -24.22 23.89
N ARG A 382 19.81 -25.10 23.83
CA ARG A 382 20.50 -25.56 22.62
C ARG A 382 19.52 -26.46 21.86
N ALA A 383 19.57 -26.45 20.53
CA ALA A 383 20.00 -27.59 19.71
C ALA A 383 19.31 -27.61 18.33
N TRP A 384 20.16 -27.91 17.34
CA TRP A 384 19.95 -28.25 15.93
C TRP A 384 19.67 -27.11 14.95
#